data_AF-A0A315WS68-F1
#
_entry.id   AF-A0A315WS68-F1
#
_cell.length_a   1.000
_cell.length_b   1.000
_cell.length_c   1.000
_cell.angle_alpha   90.00
_cell.angle_beta   90.00
_cell.angle_gamma   90.00
#
_symmetry.space_group_name_H-M   'P 1'
#
loop_
_entity.id
_entity.type
_entity.pdbx_description
1 polymer ?
#
loop_
_entity_poly.entity_id
_entity_poly.type
_entity_poly.pdbx_seq_one_letter_code
_entity_poly.pdbx_strand_id
1 'polypeptide(L)'
;MKQADSAAKTKQRVSDEQRHLVLELRRRHSLREVAEATGLPLGTVKTLVSRSGIFRDNEQHRAMFTLPLISASTETLPSVPELPPQEVVTGDKEVDAVLWLRSIISTGQTALIDRAMEGAKKIRTPLDVLEKRYRDYLVAANPGHLFAAMSSFGFADLEALASRAIEQHHLRQEGAARFGDDLLADTEAESFCIEALRGLEQSGPLLDFDKAQIAARFNTHPDLLPHTLADCLYELGYWDQLYRLRNAVDRDASEGPPEATARDWFVFGLLAQIRPRDKAEALAVFRYLIASQRDDMAESEAILCNLIG
;
A
#
# COMPACT_ATOMS: atom_id res chain seq x y z
N MET A 1 -66.32 2.50 36.50
CA MET A 1 -65.97 1.77 35.26
C MET A 1 -64.80 2.47 34.62
N LYS A 2 -63.58 1.96 34.78
CA LYS A 2 -62.37 2.48 34.09
C LYS A 2 -62.13 1.64 32.85
N GLN A 3 -62.08 2.29 31.70
CA GLN A 3 -61.76 1.70 30.40
C GLN A 3 -60.37 1.06 30.43
N ALA A 4 -60.30 -0.19 29.96
CA ALA A 4 -59.07 -0.90 29.69
C ALA A 4 -58.57 -0.48 28.30
N ASP A 5 -57.55 0.37 28.27
CA ASP A 5 -56.81 0.68 27.05
C ASP A 5 -55.53 -0.17 27.04
N SER A 6 -55.70 -1.42 26.62
CA SER A 6 -54.62 -2.40 26.42
C SER A 6 -54.44 -2.57 24.91
N ALA A 7 -53.90 -1.54 24.26
CA ALA A 7 -53.44 -1.64 22.89
C ALA A 7 -52.24 -2.58 22.83
N ALA A 8 -52.49 -3.82 22.38
CA ALA A 8 -51.47 -4.79 22.04
C ALA A 8 -50.51 -4.17 21.02
N LYS A 9 -49.27 -3.89 21.44
CA LYS A 9 -48.15 -3.61 20.53
C LYS A 9 -47.80 -4.90 19.80
N THR A 10 -48.55 -5.22 18.76
CA THR A 10 -48.20 -6.26 17.80
C THR A 10 -46.87 -5.87 17.19
N LYS A 11 -45.79 -6.61 17.51
CA LYS A 11 -44.49 -6.43 16.86
C LYS A 11 -44.68 -6.73 15.38
N GLN A 12 -44.86 -5.68 14.58
CA GLN A 12 -45.05 -5.80 13.14
C GLN A 12 -43.78 -6.41 12.55
N ARG A 13 -43.91 -7.64 12.05
CA ARG A 13 -42.80 -8.38 11.46
C ARG A 13 -42.45 -7.72 10.14
N VAL A 14 -41.22 -7.22 10.02
CA VAL A 14 -40.71 -6.61 8.77
C VAL A 14 -40.86 -7.62 7.63
N SER A 15 -41.42 -7.19 6.48
CA SER A 15 -41.59 -8.04 5.30
C SER A 15 -40.26 -8.28 4.58
N ASP A 16 -40.17 -9.32 3.74
CA ASP A 16 -38.95 -9.59 2.96
C ASP A 16 -38.64 -8.49 1.94
N GLU A 17 -39.68 -7.87 1.36
CA GLU A 17 -39.53 -6.68 0.49
C GLU A 17 -38.92 -5.50 1.26
N GLN A 18 -39.38 -5.24 2.49
CA GLN A 18 -38.81 -4.20 3.33
C GLN A 18 -37.36 -4.51 3.74
N ARG A 19 -37.04 -5.79 3.98
CA ARG A 19 -35.64 -6.20 4.22
C ARG A 19 -34.78 -5.91 2.99
N HIS A 20 -35.24 -6.27 1.80
CA HIS A 20 -34.52 -6.04 0.56
C HIS A 20 -34.28 -4.54 0.32
N LEU A 21 -35.32 -3.71 0.49
CA LEU A 21 -35.22 -2.25 0.38
C LEU A 21 -34.22 -1.64 1.36
N VAL A 22 -34.23 -2.09 2.62
CA VAL A 22 -33.24 -1.63 3.63
C VAL A 22 -31.81 -1.94 3.19
N LEU A 23 -31.57 -3.13 2.64
CA LEU A 23 -30.24 -3.56 2.23
C LEU A 23 -29.77 -2.83 0.97
N GLU A 24 -30.66 -2.58 0.03
CA GLU A 24 -30.39 -1.81 -1.19
C GLU A 24 -30.07 -0.34 -0.85
N LEU A 25 -30.91 0.31 -0.05
CA LEU A 25 -30.67 1.68 0.40
C LEU A 25 -29.38 1.80 1.22
N ARG A 26 -29.08 0.84 2.10
CA ARG A 26 -27.86 0.88 2.90
C ARG A 26 -26.58 0.88 2.07
N ARG A 27 -26.58 0.37 0.83
CA ARG A 27 -25.39 0.45 -0.04
C ARG A 27 -24.98 1.89 -0.35
N ARG A 28 -25.95 2.81 -0.40
CA ARG A 28 -25.75 4.22 -0.83
C ARG A 28 -25.94 5.24 0.29
N HIS A 29 -26.69 4.87 1.33
CA HIS A 29 -27.10 5.77 2.40
C HIS A 29 -26.61 5.31 3.77
N SER A 30 -26.46 6.27 4.69
CA SER A 30 -26.19 6.03 6.10
C SER A 30 -27.37 5.31 6.78
N LEU A 31 -27.10 4.66 7.91
CA LEU A 31 -28.14 3.95 8.68
C LEU A 31 -29.30 4.88 9.12
N ARG A 32 -29.03 6.18 9.33
CA ARG A 32 -30.06 7.17 9.69
C ARG A 32 -30.94 7.50 8.50
N GLU A 33 -30.34 7.81 7.35
CA GLU A 33 -31.09 8.09 6.11
C GLU A 33 -31.93 6.88 5.67
N VAL A 34 -31.42 5.65 5.82
CA VAL A 34 -32.20 4.43 5.54
C VAL A 34 -33.40 4.32 6.49
N ALA A 35 -33.22 4.63 7.78
CA ALA A 35 -34.31 4.61 8.76
C ALA A 35 -35.38 5.66 8.43
N GLU A 36 -34.97 6.86 8.03
CA GLU A 36 -35.86 7.93 7.60
C GLU A 36 -36.61 7.55 6.31
N ALA A 37 -35.91 7.06 5.29
CA ALA A 37 -36.49 6.68 4.01
C ALA A 37 -37.46 5.49 4.10
N THR A 38 -37.20 4.53 5.00
CA THR A 38 -38.04 3.34 5.17
C THR A 38 -39.09 3.48 6.26
N GLY A 39 -39.04 4.55 7.07
CA GLY A 39 -39.87 4.73 8.26
C GLY A 39 -39.63 3.70 9.37
N LEU A 40 -38.57 2.89 9.27
CA LEU A 40 -38.24 1.87 10.25
C LEU A 40 -37.41 2.45 11.39
N PRO A 41 -37.58 1.98 12.64
CA PRO A 41 -36.68 2.38 13.72
C PRO A 41 -35.22 2.05 13.40
N LEU A 42 -34.31 2.97 13.73
CA LEU A 42 -32.87 2.81 13.48
C LEU A 42 -32.31 1.48 14.03
N GLY A 43 -32.79 1.04 15.20
CA GLY A 43 -32.39 -0.25 15.78
C GLY A 43 -32.81 -1.46 14.94
N THR A 44 -33.98 -1.38 14.29
CA THR A 44 -34.46 -2.42 13.36
C THR A 44 -33.59 -2.44 12.10
N VAL A 45 -33.32 -1.29 11.50
CA VAL A 45 -32.42 -1.16 10.34
C VAL A 45 -31.04 -1.76 10.65
N LYS A 46 -30.42 -1.37 11.78
CA LYS A 46 -29.14 -1.94 12.25
C LYS A 46 -29.19 -3.45 12.37
N THR A 47 -30.26 -3.99 12.93
CA THR A 47 -30.43 -5.44 13.11
C THR A 47 -30.56 -6.17 11.77
N LEU A 48 -31.31 -5.61 10.82
CA LEU A 48 -31.47 -6.18 9.48
C LEU A 48 -30.15 -6.18 8.69
N VAL A 49 -29.43 -5.05 8.72
CA VAL A 49 -28.11 -4.89 8.09
C VAL A 49 -27.08 -5.85 8.71
N SER A 50 -27.03 -5.95 10.04
CA SER A 50 -26.08 -6.83 10.73
C SER A 50 -26.33 -8.32 10.45
N ARG A 51 -27.60 -8.73 10.38
CA ARG A 51 -27.99 -10.13 10.17
C ARG A 51 -27.92 -10.58 8.72
N SER A 52 -27.91 -9.67 7.75
CA SER A 52 -27.82 -10.05 6.33
C SER A 52 -26.45 -10.61 5.97
N GLY A 53 -25.39 -10.25 6.71
CA GLY A 53 -24.01 -10.65 6.40
C GLY A 53 -23.40 -9.95 5.18
N ILE A 54 -24.19 -9.21 4.39
CA ILE A 54 -23.77 -8.57 3.13
C ILE A 54 -22.70 -7.49 3.34
N PHE A 55 -22.67 -6.87 4.52
CA PHE A 55 -21.71 -5.83 4.90
C PHE A 55 -20.58 -6.37 5.78
N ARG A 56 -20.36 -7.68 5.77
CA ARG A 56 -19.16 -8.29 6.32
C ARG A 56 -18.06 -8.27 5.27
N ASP A 57 -16.84 -8.40 5.77
CA ASP A 57 -15.63 -8.49 4.97
C ASP A 57 -15.75 -9.65 3.96
N ASN A 58 -15.23 -9.45 2.75
CA ASN A 58 -15.26 -10.47 1.71
C ASN A 58 -14.06 -11.43 1.85
N GLU A 59 -14.30 -12.61 2.40
CA GLU A 59 -13.24 -13.61 2.63
C GLU A 59 -12.62 -14.15 1.33
N GLN A 60 -13.37 -14.27 0.23
CA GLN A 60 -12.83 -14.74 -1.05
C GLN A 60 -11.91 -13.68 -1.68
N HIS A 61 -12.35 -12.42 -1.65
CA HIS A 61 -11.52 -11.28 -2.01
C HIS A 61 -10.23 -11.24 -1.17
N ARG A 62 -10.32 -11.34 0.16
CA ARG A 62 -9.14 -11.32 1.02
C ARG A 62 -8.18 -12.46 0.70
N ALA A 63 -8.68 -13.67 0.48
CA ALA A 63 -7.85 -14.81 0.10
C ALA A 63 -7.08 -14.55 -1.21
N MET A 64 -7.72 -13.92 -2.21
CA MET A 64 -7.07 -13.55 -3.48
C MET A 64 -5.98 -12.50 -3.29
N PHE A 65 -6.22 -11.48 -2.45
CA PHE A 65 -5.29 -10.37 -2.21
C PHE A 65 -4.47 -10.56 -0.93
N THR A 66 -3.98 -11.78 -0.72
CA THR A 66 -3.07 -12.12 0.39
C THR A 66 -1.72 -12.52 -0.17
N LEU A 67 -0.63 -11.94 0.35
CA LEU A 67 0.72 -12.41 0.00
C LEU A 67 0.96 -13.84 0.51
N PRO A 68 1.75 -14.66 -0.20
CA PRO A 68 2.14 -15.97 0.28
C PRO A 68 2.68 -15.94 1.71
N LEU A 69 2.37 -16.98 2.48
CA LEU A 69 2.94 -17.14 3.82
C LEU A 69 4.46 -17.23 3.73
N ILE A 70 5.12 -16.66 4.73
CA ILE A 70 6.57 -16.77 4.86
C ILE A 70 6.90 -18.25 5.04
N SER A 71 7.60 -18.82 4.07
CA SER A 71 8.19 -20.13 4.23
C SER A 71 9.41 -19.98 5.13
N ALA A 72 9.50 -20.81 6.18
CA ALA A 72 10.73 -20.89 6.94
C ALA A 72 11.80 -21.49 6.02
N SER A 73 12.58 -20.64 5.36
CA SER A 73 13.80 -21.09 4.71
C SER A 73 14.63 -21.80 5.77
N THR A 74 14.96 -23.07 5.53
CA THR A 74 16.06 -23.76 6.19
C THR A 74 17.28 -22.88 6.04
N GLU A 75 17.64 -22.19 7.14
CA GLU A 75 18.79 -21.32 7.22
C GLU A 75 20.00 -22.03 6.60
N THR A 76 20.39 -21.60 5.40
CA THR A 76 21.78 -21.72 5.02
C THR A 76 22.51 -20.89 6.07
N LEU A 77 23.25 -21.57 6.95
CA LEU A 77 24.07 -21.00 8.01
C LEU A 77 24.65 -19.65 7.57
N PRO A 78 24.66 -18.62 8.44
CA PRO A 78 25.10 -17.29 8.05
C PRO A 78 26.49 -17.38 7.42
N SER A 79 26.53 -17.25 6.09
CA SER A 79 27.79 -17.05 5.37
C SER A 79 28.40 -15.83 6.02
N VAL A 80 29.65 -15.95 6.49
CA VAL A 80 30.38 -14.83 7.05
C VAL A 80 30.24 -13.67 6.07
N PRO A 81 29.64 -12.54 6.47
CA PRO A 81 29.42 -11.45 5.56
C PRO A 81 30.75 -10.98 4.98
N GLU A 82 30.90 -11.11 3.66
CA GLU A 82 32.08 -10.60 2.99
C GLU A 82 32.03 -9.06 3.04
N LEU A 83 33.06 -8.47 3.63
CA LEU A 83 33.20 -7.02 3.62
C LEU A 83 33.49 -6.58 2.19
N PRO A 84 32.85 -5.51 1.70
CA PRO A 84 33.21 -4.94 0.41
C PRO A 84 34.69 -4.53 0.42
N PRO A 85 35.39 -4.70 -0.72
CA PRO A 85 36.80 -4.32 -0.80
C PRO A 85 36.95 -2.81 -0.57
N GLN A 86 38.07 -2.41 0.04
CA GLN A 86 38.42 -1.01 0.15
C GLN A 86 39.03 -0.54 -1.17
N GLU A 87 38.46 0.51 -1.75
CA GLU A 87 38.86 1.06 -3.04
C GLU A 87 39.43 2.48 -2.90
N VAL A 88 40.30 2.87 -3.84
CA VAL A 88 40.80 4.24 -3.98
C VAL A 88 40.07 4.88 -5.16
N VAL A 89 39.07 5.70 -4.88
CA VAL A 89 38.17 6.28 -5.89
C VAL A 89 38.59 7.71 -6.23
N THR A 90 38.79 8.52 -5.21
CA THR A 90 39.10 9.95 -5.34
C THR A 90 40.57 10.27 -5.11
N GLY A 91 41.28 9.41 -4.37
CA GLY A 91 42.64 9.66 -3.89
C GLY A 91 42.70 10.48 -2.59
N ASP A 92 41.57 11.04 -2.12
CA ASP A 92 41.43 11.59 -0.76
C ASP A 92 41.08 10.43 0.18
N LYS A 93 42.02 10.11 1.09
CA LYS A 93 41.89 8.98 2.02
C LYS A 93 40.66 9.06 2.93
N GLU A 94 40.23 10.26 3.33
CA GLU A 94 39.06 10.41 4.20
C GLU A 94 37.77 10.28 3.40
N VAL A 95 37.71 10.82 2.18
CA VAL A 95 36.56 10.67 1.27
C VAL A 95 36.41 9.21 0.85
N ASP A 96 37.50 8.55 0.47
CA ASP A 96 37.51 7.13 0.09
C ASP A 96 37.12 6.22 1.28
N ALA A 97 37.53 6.58 2.50
CA ALA A 97 37.07 5.89 3.71
C ALA A 97 35.55 6.03 3.90
N VAL A 98 34.96 7.21 3.71
CA VAL A 98 33.50 7.38 3.81
C VAL A 98 32.78 6.62 2.69
N LEU A 99 33.30 6.63 1.45
CA LEU A 99 32.73 5.83 0.35
C LEU A 99 32.70 4.33 0.69
N TRP A 100 33.78 3.82 1.27
CA TRP A 100 33.84 2.43 1.73
C TRP A 100 32.85 2.15 2.87
N LEU A 101 32.74 3.04 3.87
CA LEU A 101 31.74 2.91 4.93
C LEU A 101 30.31 2.91 4.36
N ARG A 102 30.02 3.75 3.36
CA ARG A 102 28.74 3.75 2.66
C ARG A 102 28.48 2.43 1.95
N SER A 103 29.49 1.84 1.30
CA SER A 103 29.38 0.51 0.69
C SER A 103 29.05 -0.58 1.72
N ILE A 104 29.68 -0.55 2.89
CA ILE A 104 29.35 -1.46 4.01
C ILE A 104 27.89 -1.23 4.45
N ILE A 105 27.49 0.03 4.64
CA ILE A 105 26.13 0.36 5.08
C ILE A 105 25.09 -0.14 4.07
N SER A 106 25.36 0.01 2.77
CA SER A 106 24.49 -0.43 1.68
C SER A 106 24.24 -1.94 1.65
N THR A 107 25.04 -2.76 2.35
CA THR A 107 24.75 -4.19 2.53
C THR A 107 23.44 -4.43 3.32
N GLY A 108 23.06 -3.46 4.16
CA GLY A 108 21.86 -3.52 4.99
C GLY A 108 21.96 -4.41 6.23
N GLN A 109 23.11 -5.02 6.48
CA GLN A 109 23.31 -5.92 7.62
C GLN A 109 23.59 -5.14 8.89
N THR A 110 22.72 -5.27 9.90
CA THR A 110 22.76 -4.47 11.14
C THR A 110 24.13 -4.50 11.83
N ALA A 111 24.72 -5.69 11.99
CA ALA A 111 26.02 -5.83 12.66
C ALA A 111 27.19 -5.14 11.91
N LEU A 112 27.13 -5.10 10.57
CA LEU A 112 28.12 -4.40 9.77
C LEU A 112 27.89 -2.89 9.76
N ILE A 113 26.62 -2.47 9.73
CA ILE A 113 26.21 -1.07 9.84
C ILE A 113 26.70 -0.48 11.16
N ASP A 114 26.48 -1.15 12.28
CA ASP A 114 26.92 -0.66 13.60
C ASP A 114 28.43 -0.42 13.62
N ARG A 115 29.20 -1.36 13.08
CA ARG A 115 30.66 -1.23 12.94
C ARG A 115 31.05 -0.08 12.00
N ALA A 116 30.35 0.09 10.88
CA ALA A 116 30.59 1.18 9.95
C ALA A 116 30.28 2.55 10.60
N MET A 117 29.20 2.65 11.37
CA MET A 117 28.83 3.86 12.10
C MET A 117 29.83 4.18 13.22
N GLU A 118 30.38 3.18 13.91
CA GLU A 118 31.51 3.40 14.82
C GLU A 118 32.79 3.85 14.09
N GLY A 119 33.05 3.31 12.90
CA GLY A 119 34.13 3.74 12.03
C GLY A 119 34.00 5.20 11.63
N ALA A 120 32.79 5.62 11.24
CA ALA A 120 32.50 7.00 10.85
C ALA A 120 32.81 8.00 11.98
N LYS A 121 32.53 7.64 13.25
CA LYS A 121 32.84 8.48 14.43
C LYS A 121 34.34 8.73 14.63
N LYS A 122 35.22 7.92 14.04
CA LYS A 122 36.68 8.07 14.15
C LYS A 122 37.25 9.03 13.10
N ILE A 123 36.46 9.42 12.11
CA ILE A 123 36.85 10.41 11.10
C ILE A 123 36.87 11.79 11.76
N ARG A 124 38.02 12.46 11.69
CA ARG A 124 38.22 13.76 12.35
C ARG A 124 37.57 14.89 11.57
N THR A 125 37.63 14.82 10.25
CA THR A 125 37.03 15.83 9.39
C THR A 125 35.49 15.70 9.42
N PRO A 126 34.75 16.80 9.63
CA PRO A 126 33.29 16.81 9.55
C PRO A 126 32.79 16.25 8.20
N LEU A 127 31.73 15.44 8.24
CA LEU A 127 31.21 14.76 7.05
C LEU A 127 30.68 15.73 5.97
N ASP A 128 30.18 16.89 6.36
CA ASP A 128 29.72 17.95 5.45
C ASP A 128 30.89 18.57 4.66
N VAL A 129 32.08 18.61 5.24
CA VAL A 129 33.30 19.04 4.55
C VAL A 129 33.75 17.97 3.56
N LEU A 130 33.66 16.69 3.92
CA LEU A 130 33.99 15.58 3.03
C LEU A 130 32.99 15.47 1.85
N GLU A 131 31.71 15.75 2.08
CA GLU A 131 30.70 15.84 1.01
C GLU A 131 31.05 16.91 -0.02
N LYS A 132 31.51 18.09 0.42
CA LYS A 132 31.96 19.16 -0.49
C LYS A 132 33.18 18.72 -1.31
N ARG A 133 34.17 18.08 -0.68
CA ARG A 133 35.36 17.57 -1.39
C ARG A 133 34.97 16.52 -2.45
N TYR A 134 34.07 15.61 -2.08
CA TYR A 134 33.56 14.58 -3.00
C TYR A 134 32.81 15.20 -4.18
N ARG A 135 31.95 16.19 -3.91
CA ARG A 135 31.26 16.96 -4.95
C ARG A 135 32.23 17.64 -5.91
N ASP A 136 33.25 18.31 -5.38
CA ASP A 136 34.23 19.04 -6.19
C ASP A 136 35.04 18.07 -7.08
N TYR A 137 35.38 16.88 -6.55
CA TYR A 137 35.93 15.79 -7.35
C TYR A 137 34.98 15.35 -8.48
N LEU A 138 33.69 15.12 -8.20
CA LEU A 138 32.71 14.68 -9.21
C LEU A 138 32.53 15.71 -10.33
N VAL A 139 32.54 17.00 -10.00
CA VAL A 139 32.48 18.10 -10.98
C VAL A 139 33.72 18.11 -11.87
N ALA A 140 34.91 17.93 -11.28
CA ALA A 140 36.16 17.91 -12.02
C ALA A 140 36.30 16.67 -12.91
N ALA A 141 35.85 15.51 -12.43
CA ALA A 141 35.90 14.24 -13.16
C ALA A 141 34.87 14.15 -14.29
N ASN A 142 33.76 14.89 -14.21
CA ASN A 142 32.66 14.86 -15.19
C ASN A 142 32.33 16.26 -15.74
N PRO A 143 33.24 16.89 -16.50
CA PRO A 143 33.02 18.23 -17.03
C PRO A 143 31.80 18.26 -17.99
N GLY A 144 30.89 19.21 -17.78
CA GLY A 144 29.68 19.38 -18.60
C GLY A 144 28.46 18.60 -18.12
N HIS A 145 28.59 17.72 -17.13
CA HIS A 145 27.47 16.98 -16.54
C HIS A 145 27.00 17.64 -15.23
N LEU A 146 26.07 18.58 -15.32
CA LEU A 146 25.48 19.27 -14.16
C LEU A 146 24.91 18.30 -13.09
N PHE A 147 24.42 17.13 -13.52
CA PHE A 147 23.87 16.11 -12.61
C PHE A 147 24.94 15.34 -11.82
N ALA A 148 26.21 15.34 -12.24
CA ALA A 148 27.28 14.64 -11.53
C ALA A 148 27.47 15.22 -10.11
N ALA A 149 27.42 16.54 -9.96
CA ALA A 149 27.48 17.21 -8.66
C ALA A 149 26.29 16.87 -7.75
N MET A 150 25.11 16.62 -8.32
CA MET A 150 23.90 16.29 -7.56
C MET A 150 24.00 14.89 -6.92
N SER A 151 24.84 14.00 -7.47
CA SER A 151 25.05 12.65 -6.93
C SER A 151 25.79 12.63 -5.58
N SER A 152 26.43 13.74 -5.19
CA SER A 152 27.05 13.87 -3.86
C SER A 152 26.04 14.19 -2.75
N PHE A 153 24.80 14.56 -3.09
CA PHE A 153 23.83 14.96 -2.07
C PHE A 153 23.45 13.79 -1.15
N GLY A 154 23.50 14.05 0.15
CA GLY A 154 23.28 13.03 1.18
C GLY A 154 24.49 12.10 1.36
N PHE A 155 25.68 12.51 0.91
CA PHE A 155 26.93 11.82 1.18
C PHE A 155 27.25 11.79 2.68
N ALA A 156 27.03 12.90 3.39
CA ALA A 156 27.24 13.01 4.83
C ALA A 156 26.15 12.31 5.66
N ASP A 157 24.97 12.04 5.08
CA ASP A 157 23.84 11.46 5.80
C ASP A 157 23.90 9.92 5.84
N LEU A 158 24.79 9.42 6.69
CA LEU A 158 24.98 7.99 6.91
C LEU A 158 23.82 7.34 7.67
N GLU A 159 23.10 8.09 8.49
CA GLU A 159 21.99 7.58 9.31
C GLU A 159 20.73 7.30 8.46
N ALA A 160 20.38 8.22 7.56
CA ALA A 160 19.31 7.98 6.60
C ALA A 160 19.70 6.88 5.58
N LEU A 161 20.99 6.77 5.23
CA LEU A 161 21.48 5.65 4.40
C LEU A 161 21.32 4.32 5.13
N ALA A 162 21.73 4.24 6.40
CA ALA A 162 21.62 3.04 7.22
C ALA A 162 20.17 2.60 7.40
N SER A 163 19.28 3.52 7.75
CA SER A 163 17.85 3.23 7.94
C SER A 163 17.22 2.66 6.66
N ARG A 164 17.52 3.25 5.50
CA ARG A 164 17.04 2.76 4.20
C ARG A 164 17.64 1.40 3.83
N ALA A 165 18.93 1.20 4.08
CA ALA A 165 19.60 -0.06 3.75
C ALA A 165 19.08 -1.23 4.59
N ILE A 166 18.79 -1.01 5.88
CA ILE A 166 18.17 -2.00 6.77
C ILE A 166 16.78 -2.37 6.25
N GLU A 167 15.94 -1.38 5.96
CA GLU A 167 14.60 -1.60 5.43
C GLU A 167 14.61 -2.38 4.10
N GLN A 168 15.46 -1.97 3.15
CA GLN A 168 15.60 -2.69 1.88
C GLN A 168 16.11 -4.12 2.07
N HIS A 169 17.04 -4.35 3.00
CA HIS A 169 17.52 -5.69 3.29
C HIS A 169 16.43 -6.57 3.90
N HIS A 170 15.65 -6.03 4.84
CA HIS A 170 14.50 -6.72 5.41
C HIS A 170 13.46 -7.08 4.34
N LEU A 171 13.10 -6.12 3.47
CA LEU A 171 12.17 -6.36 2.35
C LEU A 171 12.70 -7.42 1.37
N ARG A 172 13.99 -7.42 1.05
CA ARG A 172 14.60 -8.47 0.22
C ARG A 172 14.52 -9.86 0.87
N GLN A 173 14.81 -9.95 2.16
CA GLN A 173 14.70 -11.21 2.92
C GLN A 173 13.25 -11.69 2.98
N GLU A 174 12.31 -10.80 3.26
CA GLU A 174 10.89 -11.12 3.28
C GLU A 174 10.40 -11.57 1.90
N GLY A 175 10.79 -10.87 0.83
CA GLY A 175 10.44 -11.21 -0.54
C GLY A 175 10.92 -12.62 -0.92
N ALA A 176 12.19 -12.92 -0.64
CA ALA A 176 12.75 -14.26 -0.84
C ALA A 176 12.05 -15.34 0.00
N ALA A 177 11.69 -15.03 1.25
CA ALA A 177 11.04 -16.01 2.13
C ALA A 177 9.57 -16.29 1.75
N ARG A 178 8.89 -15.33 1.11
CA ARG A 178 7.50 -15.49 0.64
C ARG A 178 7.42 -16.12 -0.75
N PHE A 179 8.28 -15.68 -1.67
CA PHE A 179 8.17 -15.99 -3.10
C PHE A 179 9.31 -16.82 -3.65
N GLY A 180 10.39 -17.04 -2.89
CA GLY A 180 11.61 -17.63 -3.43
C GLY A 180 12.16 -16.78 -4.58
N ASP A 181 12.44 -17.43 -5.71
CA ASP A 181 12.94 -16.79 -6.92
C ASP A 181 11.82 -16.16 -7.77
N ASP A 182 10.53 -16.43 -7.45
CA ASP A 182 9.38 -16.02 -8.25
C ASP A 182 8.79 -14.64 -7.86
N LEU A 183 9.51 -13.84 -7.06
CA LEU A 183 9.01 -12.55 -6.56
C LEU A 183 8.60 -11.58 -7.69
N LEU A 184 9.33 -11.60 -8.80
CA LEU A 184 9.08 -10.74 -9.96
C LEU A 184 8.07 -11.34 -10.96
N ALA A 185 7.62 -12.57 -10.74
CA ALA A 185 6.59 -13.19 -11.58
C ALA A 185 5.20 -12.65 -11.22
N ASP A 186 4.28 -12.71 -12.19
CA ASP A 186 2.88 -12.33 -11.98
C ASP A 186 2.24 -13.20 -10.90
N THR A 187 1.60 -12.57 -9.92
CA THR A 187 0.82 -13.29 -8.90
C THR A 187 -0.55 -13.73 -9.45
N GLU A 188 -1.27 -14.54 -8.68
CA GLU A 188 -2.66 -14.92 -9.02
C GLU A 188 -3.58 -13.69 -9.13
N ALA A 189 -3.41 -12.70 -8.24
CA ALA A 189 -4.17 -11.46 -8.27
C ALA A 189 -3.87 -10.62 -9.52
N GLU A 190 -2.61 -10.57 -9.95
CA GLU A 190 -2.22 -9.87 -11.19
C GLU A 190 -2.75 -10.60 -12.42
N SER A 191 -2.63 -11.92 -12.45
CA SER A 191 -3.19 -12.78 -13.50
C SER A 191 -4.71 -12.60 -13.63
N PHE A 192 -5.43 -12.48 -12.51
CA PHE A 192 -6.85 -12.14 -12.50
C PHE A 192 -7.11 -10.78 -13.16
N CYS A 193 -6.31 -9.75 -12.85
CA CYS A 193 -6.50 -8.42 -13.44
C CYS A 193 -6.28 -8.43 -14.96
N ILE A 194 -5.22 -9.13 -15.42
CA ILE A 194 -4.92 -9.32 -16.84
C ILE A 194 -6.10 -10.00 -17.56
N GLU A 195 -6.66 -11.06 -16.98
CA GLU A 195 -7.81 -11.75 -17.57
C GLU A 195 -9.06 -10.87 -17.57
N ALA A 196 -9.36 -10.20 -16.46
CA ALA A 196 -10.56 -9.38 -16.31
C ALA A 196 -10.61 -8.22 -17.32
N LEU A 197 -9.47 -7.64 -17.66
CA LEU A 197 -9.37 -6.51 -18.60
C LEU A 197 -8.99 -6.94 -20.02
N ARG A 198 -8.90 -8.25 -20.29
CA ARG A 198 -8.54 -8.79 -21.60
C ARG A 198 -9.41 -8.19 -22.72
N GLY A 199 -8.74 -7.67 -23.74
CA GLY A 199 -9.37 -7.09 -24.92
C GLY A 199 -9.87 -5.66 -24.75
N LEU A 200 -9.61 -5.00 -23.62
CA LEU A 200 -9.69 -3.54 -23.54
C LEU A 200 -8.44 -2.90 -24.15
N GLU A 201 -8.63 -1.81 -24.88
CA GLU A 201 -7.54 -1.03 -25.45
C GLU A 201 -7.21 0.15 -24.54
N GLN A 202 -5.91 0.36 -24.36
CA GLN A 202 -5.37 1.56 -23.73
C GLN A 202 -5.59 2.74 -24.68
N SER A 203 -6.40 3.70 -24.23
CA SER A 203 -6.85 4.82 -25.07
C SER A 203 -6.62 6.19 -24.43
N GLY A 204 -6.14 6.23 -23.18
CA GLY A 204 -5.83 7.45 -22.46
C GLY A 204 -4.52 8.14 -22.91
N PRO A 205 -4.31 9.43 -22.54
CA PRO A 205 -3.10 10.19 -22.86
C PRO A 205 -1.79 9.57 -22.35
N LEU A 206 -1.88 8.74 -21.31
CA LEU A 206 -0.78 8.00 -20.69
C LEU A 206 -0.85 6.49 -20.98
N LEU A 207 -1.60 6.08 -22.02
CA LEU A 207 -1.94 4.68 -22.29
C LEU A 207 -2.74 4.04 -21.14
N ASP A 208 -3.58 4.84 -20.48
CA ASP A 208 -4.50 4.35 -19.46
C ASP A 208 -5.74 3.69 -20.09
N PHE A 209 -6.34 2.76 -19.34
CA PHE A 209 -7.66 2.23 -19.63
C PHE A 209 -8.76 3.22 -19.23
N ASP A 210 -9.90 3.17 -19.91
CA ASP A 210 -11.07 3.95 -19.51
C ASP A 210 -11.64 3.47 -18.17
N LYS A 211 -11.81 4.39 -17.20
CA LYS A 211 -12.26 4.08 -15.83
C LYS A 211 -13.65 3.41 -15.81
N ALA A 212 -14.56 3.80 -16.70
CA ALA A 212 -15.90 3.21 -16.74
C ALA A 212 -15.87 1.79 -17.30
N GLN A 213 -15.03 1.51 -18.31
CA GLN A 213 -14.80 0.17 -18.84
C GLN A 213 -14.14 -0.74 -17.80
N ILE A 214 -13.12 -0.25 -17.09
CA ILE A 214 -12.50 -0.97 -15.97
C ILE A 214 -13.54 -1.38 -14.92
N ALA A 215 -14.33 -0.39 -14.46
CA ALA A 215 -15.37 -0.64 -13.47
C ALA A 215 -16.40 -1.66 -13.97
N ALA A 216 -16.82 -1.56 -15.24
CA ALA A 216 -17.74 -2.53 -15.83
C ALA A 216 -17.18 -3.95 -15.82
N ARG A 217 -15.89 -4.14 -16.15
CA ARG A 217 -15.23 -5.45 -16.15
C ARG A 217 -15.14 -6.03 -14.74
N PHE A 218 -14.56 -5.31 -13.78
CA PHE A 218 -14.40 -5.82 -12.42
C PHE A 218 -15.74 -6.08 -11.73
N ASN A 219 -16.78 -5.28 -12.04
CA ASN A 219 -18.13 -5.51 -11.49
C ASN A 219 -18.79 -6.81 -11.95
N THR A 220 -18.26 -7.48 -12.99
CA THR A 220 -18.72 -8.83 -13.38
C THR A 220 -18.23 -9.95 -12.44
N HIS A 221 -17.31 -9.65 -11.53
CA HIS A 221 -16.74 -10.58 -10.57
C HIS A 221 -17.11 -10.19 -9.12
N PRO A 222 -18.40 -10.24 -8.73
CA PRO A 222 -18.87 -9.77 -7.43
C PRO A 222 -18.20 -10.47 -6.25
N ASP A 223 -17.83 -11.75 -6.42
CA ASP A 223 -17.16 -12.56 -5.40
C ASP A 223 -15.74 -12.04 -5.07
N LEU A 224 -15.13 -11.26 -5.95
CA LEU A 224 -13.80 -10.66 -5.78
C LEU A 224 -13.86 -9.13 -5.62
N LEU A 225 -15.03 -8.56 -5.32
CA LEU A 225 -15.15 -7.14 -5.01
C LEU A 225 -15.00 -6.88 -3.51
N PRO A 226 -14.36 -5.77 -3.11
CA PRO A 226 -14.43 -5.27 -1.75
C PRO A 226 -15.90 -5.04 -1.34
N HIS A 227 -16.31 -5.60 -0.21
CA HIS A 227 -17.64 -5.33 0.35
C HIS A 227 -17.63 -4.15 1.32
N THR A 228 -16.45 -3.83 1.84
CA THR A 228 -16.25 -2.90 2.95
C THR A 228 -15.05 -2.01 2.66
N LEU A 229 -14.96 -0.86 3.32
CA LEU A 229 -13.77 -0.02 3.19
C LEU A 229 -12.53 -0.71 3.77
N ALA A 230 -12.71 -1.55 4.80
CA ALA A 230 -11.63 -2.40 5.30
C ALA A 230 -11.09 -3.35 4.23
N ASP A 231 -11.95 -3.92 3.37
CA ASP A 231 -11.50 -4.76 2.24
C ASP A 231 -10.76 -3.93 1.18
N CYS A 232 -11.21 -2.70 0.90
CA CYS A 232 -10.45 -1.80 0.02
C CYS A 232 -9.04 -1.53 0.56
N LEU A 233 -8.93 -1.17 1.85
CA LEU A 233 -7.63 -0.93 2.48
C LEU A 233 -6.76 -2.19 2.53
N TYR A 234 -7.37 -3.36 2.67
CA TYR A 234 -6.68 -4.64 2.65
C TYR A 234 -6.01 -4.88 1.28
N GLU A 235 -6.77 -4.70 0.19
CA GLU A 235 -6.24 -4.88 -1.16
C GLU A 235 -5.21 -3.80 -1.54
N LEU A 236 -5.45 -2.53 -1.18
CA LEU A 236 -4.46 -1.45 -1.39
C LEU A 236 -3.16 -1.70 -0.62
N GLY A 237 -3.25 -2.27 0.58
CA GLY A 237 -2.09 -2.68 1.36
C GLY A 237 -1.32 -3.85 0.71
N TYR A 238 -2.04 -4.79 0.09
CA TYR A 238 -1.44 -5.87 -0.69
C TYR A 238 -0.62 -5.34 -1.88
N TRP A 239 -1.17 -4.39 -2.66
CA TRP A 239 -0.47 -3.79 -3.79
C TRP A 239 0.78 -3.00 -3.35
N ASP A 240 0.67 -2.17 -2.30
CA ASP A 240 1.81 -1.43 -1.73
C ASP A 240 2.91 -2.39 -1.26
N GLN A 241 2.54 -3.45 -0.54
CA GLN A 241 3.52 -4.40 -0.01
C GLN A 241 4.20 -5.19 -1.14
N LEU A 242 3.46 -5.64 -2.16
CA LEU A 242 4.04 -6.34 -3.32
C LEU A 242 5.04 -5.43 -4.05
N TYR A 243 4.66 -4.18 -4.31
CA TYR A 243 5.55 -3.18 -4.92
C TYR A 243 6.82 -2.97 -4.09
N ARG A 244 6.70 -2.78 -2.77
CA ARG A 244 7.85 -2.56 -1.88
C ARG A 244 8.81 -3.76 -1.86
N LEU A 245 8.29 -4.98 -1.88
CA LEU A 245 9.10 -6.19 -1.95
C LEU A 245 9.87 -6.26 -3.29
N ARG A 246 9.20 -6.04 -4.42
CA ARG A 246 9.86 -6.06 -5.75
C ARG A 246 10.87 -4.93 -5.91
N ASN A 247 10.51 -3.70 -5.53
CA ASN A 247 11.38 -2.52 -5.61
C ASN A 247 12.64 -2.64 -4.72
N ALA A 248 12.63 -3.49 -3.70
CA ALA A 248 13.81 -3.79 -2.91
C ALA A 248 14.82 -4.71 -3.61
N VAL A 249 14.35 -5.51 -4.58
CA VAL A 249 15.16 -6.44 -5.39
C VAL A 249 15.58 -5.81 -6.71
N ASP A 250 14.62 -5.30 -7.48
CA ASP A 250 14.83 -4.66 -8.77
C ASP A 250 13.88 -3.48 -8.90
N ARG A 251 14.43 -2.27 -9.03
CA ARG A 251 13.64 -1.05 -9.14
C ARG A 251 12.98 -0.92 -10.51
N ASP A 252 13.65 -1.40 -11.56
CA ASP A 252 13.21 -1.25 -12.94
C ASP A 252 12.17 -2.31 -13.32
N ALA A 253 12.11 -3.43 -12.56
CA ALA A 253 11.11 -4.49 -12.69
C ALA A 253 10.11 -4.52 -11.51
N SER A 254 9.99 -3.42 -10.76
CA SER A 254 9.13 -3.37 -9.57
C SER A 254 7.65 -3.17 -9.84
N GLU A 255 7.34 -2.57 -10.98
CA GLU A 255 5.98 -2.33 -11.41
C GLU A 255 5.34 -3.63 -11.92
N GLY A 256 4.12 -3.90 -11.47
CA GLY A 256 3.31 -4.99 -11.99
C GLY A 256 2.72 -4.66 -13.38
N PRO A 257 1.89 -5.56 -13.92
CA PRO A 257 1.21 -5.32 -15.18
C PRO A 257 0.25 -4.11 -15.07
N PRO A 258 0.00 -3.37 -16.17
CA PRO A 258 -0.84 -2.17 -16.14
C PRO A 258 -2.27 -2.47 -15.67
N GLU A 259 -2.77 -3.69 -15.86
CA GLU A 259 -4.07 -4.13 -15.37
C GLU A 259 -4.14 -4.20 -13.84
N ALA A 260 -3.04 -4.52 -13.15
CA ALA A 260 -2.97 -4.49 -11.69
C ALA A 260 -2.99 -3.05 -11.18
N THR A 261 -2.28 -2.13 -11.84
CA THR A 261 -2.37 -0.69 -11.55
C THR A 261 -3.79 -0.16 -11.77
N ALA A 262 -4.47 -0.59 -12.84
CA ALA A 262 -5.87 -0.25 -13.08
C ALA A 262 -6.80 -0.75 -11.97
N ARG A 263 -6.51 -1.93 -11.40
CA ARG A 263 -7.24 -2.48 -10.26
C ARG A 263 -7.02 -1.67 -8.98
N ASP A 264 -5.77 -1.26 -8.69
CA ASP A 264 -5.45 -0.39 -7.55
C ASP A 264 -6.26 0.91 -7.61
N TRP A 265 -6.30 1.56 -8.78
CA TRP A 265 -7.10 2.77 -8.99
C TRP A 265 -8.59 2.54 -8.85
N PHE A 266 -9.11 1.44 -9.39
CA PHE A 266 -10.51 1.07 -9.24
C PHE A 266 -10.89 0.92 -7.75
N VAL A 267 -10.07 0.22 -6.96
CA VAL A 267 -10.31 -0.02 -5.53
C VAL A 267 -10.18 1.26 -4.71
N PHE A 268 -9.23 2.13 -5.05
CA PHE A 268 -9.12 3.46 -4.46
C PHE A 268 -10.41 4.27 -4.71
N GLY A 269 -10.95 4.23 -5.92
CA GLY A 269 -12.23 4.86 -6.25
C GLY A 269 -13.44 4.28 -5.48
N LEU A 270 -13.40 3.00 -5.09
CA LEU A 270 -14.44 2.40 -4.25
C LEU A 270 -14.50 2.99 -2.84
N LEU A 271 -13.41 3.62 -2.35
CA LEU A 271 -13.42 4.32 -1.06
C LEU A 271 -14.41 5.49 -1.04
N ALA A 272 -14.74 6.07 -2.20
CA ALA A 272 -15.74 7.12 -2.33
C ALA A 272 -17.18 6.58 -2.45
N GLN A 273 -17.33 5.30 -2.79
CA GLN A 273 -18.63 4.69 -3.12
C GLN A 273 -19.16 3.82 -1.98
N ILE A 274 -18.29 3.05 -1.32
CA ILE A 274 -18.68 2.14 -0.24
C ILE A 274 -18.89 2.94 1.04
N ARG A 275 -20.10 2.87 1.59
CA ARG A 275 -20.46 3.61 2.81
C ARG A 275 -19.83 2.99 4.07
N PRO A 276 -19.11 3.76 4.91
CA PRO A 276 -18.49 3.26 6.13
C PRO A 276 -19.50 2.52 7.03
N ARG A 277 -19.11 1.38 7.59
CA ARG A 277 -19.94 0.62 8.54
C ARG A 277 -20.01 1.30 9.89
N ASP A 278 -18.89 1.87 10.30
CA ASP A 278 -18.72 2.59 11.55
C ASP A 278 -17.65 3.68 11.46
N LYS A 279 -17.48 4.40 12.57
CA LYS A 279 -16.51 5.49 12.69
C LYS A 279 -15.06 5.01 12.66
N ALA A 280 -14.78 3.77 13.12
CA ALA A 280 -13.43 3.25 13.15
C ALA A 280 -12.94 2.97 11.73
N GLU A 281 -13.80 2.38 10.90
CA GLU A 281 -13.53 2.14 9.48
C GLU A 281 -13.34 3.47 8.72
N ALA A 282 -14.20 4.47 8.97
CA ALA A 282 -14.02 5.80 8.37
C ALA A 282 -12.69 6.46 8.78
N LEU A 283 -12.31 6.36 10.06
CA LEU A 283 -11.04 6.89 10.57
C LEU A 283 -9.83 6.16 9.97
N ALA A 284 -9.94 4.85 9.70
CA ALA A 284 -8.88 4.09 9.05
C ALA A 284 -8.60 4.60 7.63
N VAL A 285 -9.65 4.84 6.83
CA VAL A 285 -9.50 5.42 5.49
C VAL A 285 -8.92 6.84 5.55
N PHE A 286 -9.37 7.67 6.49
CA PHE A 286 -8.81 9.01 6.67
C PHE A 286 -7.30 8.99 6.97
N ARG A 287 -6.86 8.08 7.85
CA ARG A 287 -5.43 7.90 8.15
C ARG A 287 -4.66 7.39 6.95
N TYR A 288 -5.25 6.48 6.18
CA TYR A 288 -4.65 5.98 4.94
C TYR A 288 -4.40 7.11 3.96
N LEU A 289 -5.37 7.99 3.69
CA LEU A 289 -5.19 9.13 2.76
C LEU A 289 -4.02 10.05 3.15
N ILE A 290 -3.85 10.32 4.44
CA ILE A 290 -2.72 11.13 4.95
C ILE A 290 -1.39 10.41 4.72
N ALA A 291 -1.34 9.09 4.94
CA ALA A 291 -0.11 8.31 4.84
C ALA A 291 0.28 8.00 3.39
N SER A 292 -0.70 7.79 2.50
CA SER A 292 -0.48 7.36 1.13
C SER A 292 -0.05 8.47 0.18
N GLN A 293 -0.07 9.74 0.62
CA GLN A 293 0.22 10.92 -0.21
C GLN A 293 -0.62 10.96 -1.51
N ARG A 294 -1.86 10.44 -1.44
CA ARG A 294 -2.83 10.45 -2.55
C ARG A 294 -3.90 11.52 -2.31
N ASP A 295 -3.65 12.49 -1.43
CA ASP A 295 -4.62 13.51 -1.00
C ASP A 295 -4.93 14.55 -2.09
N ASP A 296 -4.09 14.67 -3.11
CA ASP A 296 -4.26 15.53 -4.29
C ASP A 296 -5.02 14.86 -5.45
N MET A 297 -5.39 13.58 -5.30
CA MET A 297 -6.14 12.84 -6.32
C MET A 297 -7.58 13.34 -6.50
N ALA A 298 -8.09 13.22 -7.72
CA ALA A 298 -9.43 13.70 -8.09
C ALA A 298 -10.54 13.04 -7.24
N GLU A 299 -10.33 11.80 -6.82
CA GLU A 299 -11.26 11.05 -5.98
C GLU A 299 -11.20 11.46 -4.50
N SER A 300 -10.15 12.13 -4.04
CA SER A 300 -9.90 12.39 -2.61
C SER A 300 -10.99 13.24 -1.96
N GLU A 301 -11.50 14.25 -2.66
CA GLU A 301 -12.64 15.04 -2.16
C GLU A 301 -13.91 14.17 -2.01
N ALA A 302 -14.18 13.30 -2.99
CA ALA A 302 -15.33 12.41 -2.94
C ALA A 302 -15.20 11.37 -1.82
N ILE A 303 -13.99 10.85 -1.58
CA ILE A 303 -13.71 9.96 -0.45
C ILE A 303 -13.99 10.70 0.86
N LEU A 304 -13.43 11.90 1.06
CA LEU A 304 -13.64 12.68 2.28
C LEU A 304 -15.13 12.98 2.53
N CYS A 305 -15.87 13.37 1.49
CA CYS A 305 -17.33 13.56 1.56
C CYS A 305 -18.06 12.26 1.97
N ASN A 306 -17.64 11.11 1.45
CA ASN A 306 -18.22 9.82 1.83
C ASN A 306 -17.97 9.47 3.31
N LEU A 307 -16.78 9.80 3.85
CA LEU A 307 -16.40 9.49 5.23
C LEU A 307 -17.16 10.31 6.28
N ILE A 308 -17.56 11.55 5.96
CA ILE A 308 -18.29 12.42 6.87
C ILE A 308 -19.80 12.09 6.96
N GLY A 309 -20.33 11.39 5.95
CA GLY A 309 -21.74 10.98 5.86
C GLY A 309 -22.54 11.88 4.95
#